data_AF-A0A821SY04-F1
#
_entry.id   AF-A0A821SY04-F1
#
_cell.length_a   1.000
_cell.length_b   1.000
_cell.length_c   1.000
_cell.angle_alpha   90.00
_cell.angle_beta   90.00
_cell.angle_gamma   90.00
#
_symmetry.space_group_name_H-M   'P 1'
#
loop_
_entity.id
_entity.type
_entity.pdbx_description
1 polymer ?
#
loop_
_entity_poly.entity_id
_entity_poly.type
_entity_poly.pdbx_seq_one_letter_code
_entity_poly.pdbx_strand_id
1 'polypeptide(L)'
;LRIGPYISGEWTYGGLPVWLNQIPNISFRSNNDAWKRLMRQFILNIIDYVTPYLAKNGGPIIVAQIENEYSGNDHAYVDWCGSLVNNELSSTEIP
;
A
#
# COMPACT_ATOMS: atom_id res chain seq x y z
N LEU A 1 2.34 -10.81 4.89
CA LEU A 1 2.56 -9.42 5.33
C LEU A 1 1.33 -8.58 4.92
N ARG A 2 0.81 -7.68 5.76
CA ARG A 2 -0.19 -6.70 5.33
C ARG A 2 0.44 -5.32 5.43
N ILE A 3 0.76 -4.71 4.28
CA ILE A 3 1.56 -3.49 4.20
C ILE A 3 0.69 -2.26 4.51
N GLY A 4 -0.58 -2.26 4.10
CA GLY A 4 -1.46 -1.10 4.15
C GLY A 4 -1.46 -0.32 2.82
N PRO A 5 -1.58 1.02 2.82
CA PRO A 5 -1.34 1.93 3.95
C PRO A 5 -2.50 2.01 4.95
N TYR A 6 -3.73 1.70 4.54
CA TYR A 6 -4.84 1.50 5.46
C TYR A 6 -4.89 0.04 5.90
N ILE A 7 -4.97 -0.22 7.21
CA ILE A 7 -4.97 -1.57 7.77
C ILE A 7 -6.18 -1.87 8.65
N SER A 8 -7.05 -0.88 8.89
CA SER A 8 -8.05 -0.93 9.96
C SER A 8 -7.36 -1.23 11.32
N GLY A 9 -7.52 -2.45 11.84
CA GLY A 9 -6.81 -2.99 13.00
C GLY A 9 -7.23 -2.36 14.32
N GLU A 10 -8.42 -1.74 14.36
CA GLU A 10 -8.93 -1.01 15.53
C GLU A 10 -7.91 0.02 16.05
N TRP A 11 -7.05 0.50 15.14
CA TRP A 11 -5.98 1.42 15.40
C TRP A 11 -6.39 2.83 15.02
N THR A 12 -5.79 3.82 15.68
CA THR A 12 -6.07 5.24 15.39
C THR A 12 -5.94 5.51 13.90
N TYR A 13 -7.03 6.03 13.33
CA TYR A 13 -7.13 6.40 11.93
C TYR A 13 -6.81 5.27 10.93
N GLY A 14 -7.02 4.02 11.33
CA GLY A 14 -6.76 2.84 10.49
C GLY A 14 -5.29 2.66 10.10
N GLY A 15 -4.37 3.21 10.91
CA GLY A 15 -2.93 3.23 10.65
C GLY A 15 -2.44 4.45 9.87
N LEU A 16 -3.34 5.29 9.35
CA LEU A 16 -2.96 6.45 8.56
C LEU A 16 -2.38 7.57 9.45
N PRO A 17 -1.30 8.23 9.03
CA PRO A 17 -0.78 9.38 9.77
C PRO A 17 -1.74 10.59 9.71
N VAL A 18 -2.01 11.20 10.87
CA VAL A 18 -2.96 12.33 10.99
C VAL A 18 -2.53 13.55 10.15
N TRP A 19 -1.23 13.76 9.95
CA TRP A 19 -0.69 14.88 9.15
C TRP A 19 -1.14 14.84 7.69
N LEU A 20 -1.62 13.70 7.18
CA LEU A 20 -2.17 13.60 5.84
C LEU A 20 -3.33 14.59 5.61
N ASN A 21 -4.10 14.94 6.64
CA ASN A 21 -5.17 15.94 6.56
C ASN A 21 -4.69 17.35 6.20
N GLN A 22 -3.40 17.63 6.34
CA GLN A 22 -2.82 18.94 6.00
C GLN A 22 -2.49 19.06 4.51
N ILE A 23 -2.69 18.00 3.73
CA ILE A 23 -2.40 17.99 2.30
C ILE A 23 -3.60 18.53 1.52
N PRO A 24 -3.43 19.62 0.74
CA PRO A 24 -4.52 20.18 -0.04
C PRO A 24 -5.13 19.17 -1.00
N ASN A 25 -6.46 19.14 -1.06
CA ASN A 25 -7.24 18.31 -1.98
C ASN A 25 -6.97 16.80 -1.87
N ILE A 26 -6.48 16.32 -0.73
CA ILE A 26 -6.27 14.88 -0.54
C ILE A 26 -7.60 14.17 -0.33
N SER A 27 -7.75 13.03 -0.98
CA SER A 27 -8.84 12.09 -0.73
C SER A 27 -8.24 10.72 -0.48
N PHE A 28 -8.37 10.21 0.73
CA PHE A 28 -7.76 8.94 1.13
C PHE A 28 -8.44 7.76 0.44
N ARG A 29 -7.68 6.68 0.25
CA ARG A 29 -8.19 5.41 -0.30
C ARG A 29 -9.02 5.63 -1.59
N SER A 30 -8.51 6.48 -2.47
CA SER A 30 -9.19 6.89 -3.70
C SER A 30 -8.18 7.19 -4.82
N ASN A 31 -8.67 7.35 -6.04
CA ASN A 31 -7.89 7.71 -7.22
C ASN A 31 -7.55 9.20 -7.22
N ASN A 32 -6.86 9.63 -6.18
CA ASN A 32 -6.40 10.99 -5.96
C ASN A 32 -4.87 11.03 -6.09
N ASP A 33 -4.33 11.95 -6.88
CA ASP A 33 -2.89 11.95 -7.17
C ASP A 33 -2.02 12.24 -5.94
N ALA A 34 -2.48 13.11 -5.03
CA ALA A 34 -1.76 13.37 -3.78
C ALA A 34 -1.69 12.11 -2.90
N TRP A 35 -2.81 11.39 -2.78
CA TRP A 35 -2.87 10.11 -2.09
C TRP A 35 -1.98 9.04 -2.73
N LYS A 36 -2.14 8.79 -4.03
CA LYS A 36 -1.40 7.76 -4.79
C LYS A 36 0.11 7.97 -4.67
N ARG A 37 0.58 9.23 -4.77
CA ARG A 37 2.00 9.57 -4.63
C ARG A 37 2.57 9.18 -3.27
N LEU A 38 1.84 9.49 -2.18
CA LEU A 38 2.30 9.20 -0.82
C LEU A 38 2.20 7.70 -0.49
N MET A 39 1.12 7.06 -0.90
CA MET A 39 0.93 5.62 -0.77
C MET A 39 2.04 4.86 -1.51
N ARG A 40 2.33 5.22 -2.76
CA ARG A 40 3.45 4.64 -3.53
C ARG A 40 4.77 4.78 -2.78
N GLN A 41 5.09 5.98 -2.30
CA GLN A 41 6.34 6.21 -1.56
C GLN A 41 6.43 5.34 -0.30
N PHE A 42 5.34 5.24 0.47
CA PHE A 42 5.28 4.41 1.66
C PHE A 42 5.49 2.93 1.32
N ILE A 43 4.76 2.41 0.33
CA ILE A 43 4.87 1.00 -0.07
C ILE A 43 6.28 0.67 -0.55
N LEU A 44 6.88 1.50 -1.40
CA LEU A 44 8.25 1.27 -1.88
C LEU A 44 9.26 1.25 -0.72
N ASN A 45 9.13 2.15 0.25
CA ASN A 45 10.00 2.16 1.43
C ASN A 45 9.85 0.88 2.27
N ILE A 46 8.63 0.38 2.45
CA ILE A 46 8.40 -0.88 3.16
C ILE A 46 8.98 -2.06 2.38
N ILE A 47 8.76 -2.11 1.06
CA ILE A 47 9.29 -3.19 0.23
C ILE A 47 10.82 -3.24 0.25
N ASP A 48 11.49 -2.09 0.16
CA ASP A 48 12.94 -2.01 0.29
C ASP A 48 13.40 -2.60 1.63
N TYR A 49 12.75 -2.18 2.73
CA TYR A 49 13.05 -2.69 4.07
C TYR A 49 12.79 -4.20 4.21
N VAL A 50 11.70 -4.71 3.63
CA VAL A 50 11.33 -6.13 3.80
C VAL A 50 11.97 -7.05 2.77
N THR A 51 12.68 -6.52 1.77
CA THR A 51 13.28 -7.32 0.67
C THR A 51 14.14 -8.48 1.18
N PRO A 52 15.04 -8.32 2.16
CA PRO A 52 15.82 -9.44 2.69
C PRO A 52 14.99 -10.57 3.33
N TYR A 53 13.74 -10.29 3.70
CA TYR A 53 12.84 -11.21 4.39
C TYR A 53 11.82 -11.88 3.46
N LEU A 54 11.88 -11.62 2.15
CA LEU A 54 11.05 -12.31 1.17
C LEU A 54 11.46 -13.78 1.02
N ALA A 55 10.50 -14.67 0.77
CA ALA A 55 10.75 -16.11 0.64
C ALA A 55 11.79 -16.46 -0.42
N LYS A 56 11.76 -15.76 -1.57
CA LYS A 56 12.79 -15.92 -2.62
C LYS A 56 14.21 -15.58 -2.17
N ASN A 57 14.35 -14.75 -1.12
CA ASN A 57 15.61 -14.34 -0.52
C ASN A 57 15.92 -15.16 0.76
N GLY A 58 15.19 -16.26 1.01
CA GLY A 58 15.37 -17.13 2.17
C GLY A 58 14.62 -16.69 3.43
N GLY A 59 13.75 -15.67 3.35
CA GLY A 59 12.98 -15.17 4.48
C GLY A 59 11.57 -15.78 4.62
N PRO A 60 10.78 -15.34 5.62
CA PRO A 60 9.47 -15.93 5.91
C PRO A 60 8.29 -15.34 5.12
N ILE A 61 8.48 -14.26 4.35
CA ILE A 61 7.36 -13.55 3.70
C ILE A 61 7.03 -14.21 2.36
N ILE A 62 5.90 -14.91 2.30
CA ILE A 62 5.42 -15.62 1.10
C ILE A 62 4.31 -14.89 0.32
N VAL A 63 3.57 -13.98 0.96
CA VAL A 63 2.44 -13.20 0.39
C VAL A 63 2.40 -11.84 1.05
N ALA A 64 2.06 -10.80 0.28
CA ALA A 64 1.80 -9.46 0.81
C ALA A 64 0.46 -8.89 0.36
N GLN A 65 -0.15 -8.07 1.20
CA GLN A 65 -1.40 -7.37 0.89
C GLN A 65 -1.18 -5.86 0.87
N ILE A 66 -1.65 -5.21 -0.19
CA ILE A 66 -1.85 -3.76 -0.29
C ILE A 66 -3.34 -3.49 -0.08
N GLU A 67 -3.65 -2.37 0.58
CA GLU A 67 -5.03 -2.04 1.01
C GLU A 67 -5.55 -3.03 2.10
N ASN A 68 -6.75 -2.77 2.61
CA ASN A 68 -7.49 -3.64 3.50
C ASN A 68 -9.00 -3.38 3.39
N GLU A 69 -9.76 -4.41 3.01
CA GLU A 69 -11.24 -4.40 3.00
C GLU A 69 -11.81 -3.18 2.27
N TYR A 70 -11.29 -2.89 1.08
CA TYR A 70 -11.81 -1.81 0.26
C TYR A 70 -13.24 -2.11 -0.16
N SER A 71 -14.18 -1.26 0.27
CA SER A 71 -15.61 -1.32 -0.08
C SER A 71 -16.07 -0.10 -0.88
N GLY A 72 -15.14 0.76 -1.28
CA GLY A 72 -15.43 1.94 -2.10
C GLY A 72 -15.72 1.58 -3.56
N ASN A 73 -16.41 2.47 -4.27
CA ASN A 73 -16.78 2.30 -5.67
C ASN A 73 -15.74 2.91 -6.65
N ASP A 74 -14.53 3.23 -6.17
CA ASP A 74 -13.47 3.78 -7.00
C ASP A 74 -12.64 2.66 -7.63
N HIS A 75 -13.14 2.10 -8.72
CA HIS A 75 -12.45 1.03 -9.45
C HIS A 75 -11.08 1.47 -9.98
N ALA A 76 -10.94 2.74 -10.36
CA ALA A 76 -9.67 3.28 -10.85
C ALA A 76 -8.58 3.27 -9.76
N TYR A 77 -8.96 3.45 -8.49
CA TYR A 77 -8.04 3.28 -7.38
C TYR A 77 -7.58 1.82 -7.20
N VAL A 78 -8.51 0.87 -7.28
CA VAL A 78 -8.22 -0.56 -7.15
C VAL A 78 -7.32 -1.04 -8.30
N ASP A 79 -7.65 -0.64 -9.53
CA ASP A 79 -6.85 -0.92 -10.73
C ASP A 79 -5.44 -0.33 -10.60
N TRP A 80 -5.34 0.90 -10.09
CA TRP A 80 -4.04 1.53 -9.84
C TRP A 80 -3.22 0.75 -8.79
N CYS A 81 -3.83 0.29 -7.69
CA CYS A 81 -3.15 -0.57 -6.72
C CYS A 81 -2.60 -1.85 -7.37
N GLY A 82 -3.38 -2.50 -8.23
CA GLY A 82 -2.92 -3.66 -9.00
C GLY A 82 -1.79 -3.31 -9.97
N SER A 83 -1.86 -2.15 -10.63
CA SER A 83 -0.81 -1.67 -11.53
C SER A 83 0.51 -1.40 -10.79
N LEU A 84 0.45 -0.90 -9.55
CA LEU A 84 1.62 -0.67 -8.72
C LEU A 84 2.38 -1.97 -8.46
N VAL A 85 1.65 -3.05 -8.16
CA VAL A 85 2.23 -4.38 -7.97
C VAL A 85 2.91 -4.86 -9.25
N ASN A 86 2.19 -4.84 -10.37
CA ASN A 86 2.68 -5.37 -11.64
C ASN A 86 3.87 -4.58 -12.21
N ASN A 87 3.87 -3.26 -12.04
CA ASN A 87 4.86 -2.39 -12.68
C ASN A 87 6.10 -2.17 -11.82
N GLU A 88 5.94 -2.07 -10.51
CA GLU A 88 7.00 -1.60 -9.62
C GLU A 88 7.45 -2.62 -8.60
N LEU A 89 6.60 -3.61 -8.30
CA LEU A 89 6.88 -4.65 -7.31
C LEU A 89 7.02 -6.03 -7.93
N SER A 90 6.98 -6.15 -9.26
CA SER A 90 7.09 -7.45 -9.96
C SER A 90 8.37 -8.20 -9.61
N SER A 91 9.46 -7.49 -9.34
CA SER A 91 10.72 -8.07 -8.90
C SER A 91 10.62 -8.76 -7.54
N THR A 92 9.59 -8.53 -6.73
CA THR A 92 9.44 -9.17 -5.42
C THR A 92 9.04 -10.64 -5.53
N GLU A 93 8.39 -11.03 -6.64
CA GLU A 93 7.86 -12.38 -6.89
C GLU A 93 6.95 -12.91 -5.76
N ILE A 94 6.39 -12.02 -4.94
CA ILE A 94 5.37 -12.37 -3.97
C ILE A 94 3.98 -12.12 -4.58
N PRO A 95 3.03 -13.06 -4.39
CA PRO A 95 1.63 -12.82 -4.69
C PRO A 95 1.01 -11.74 -3.79
#